data_AF-A0A8K1RIF2-F1
#
_entry.id   AF-A0A8K1RIF2-F1
#
_cell.length_a   1.000
_cell.length_b   1.000
_cell.length_c   1.000
_cell.angle_alpha   90.00
_cell.angle_beta   90.00
_cell.angle_gamma   90.00
#
_symmetry.space_group_name_H-M   'P 1'
#
loop_
_entity.id
_entity.type
_entity.pdbx_description
1 polymer ?
#
loop_
_entity_poly.entity_id
_entity_poly.type
_entity_poly.pdbx_seq_one_letter_code
_entity_poly.pdbx_strand_id
1 'polypeptide(L)'
;MLMNNYFYIMYFIGVLVFCLKCKHLLLMLLSLEFIVLSLYYGIYLVLCKYSYEYNFMMIFLTMSVCEGVLGLSILVSMIRSFGNDYFQSFNILW
;
A
#
# COMPACT_ATOMS: atom_id res chain seq x y z
N MET A 1 -7.20 17.97 16.22
CA MET A 1 -6.53 18.66 15.10
C MET A 1 -5.16 18.05 14.80
N LEU A 2 -4.29 17.88 15.80
CA LEU A 2 -2.98 17.23 15.64
C LEU A 2 -3.05 15.85 14.96
N MET A 3 -3.97 14.97 15.37
CA MET A 3 -4.12 13.63 14.75
C MET A 3 -4.45 13.66 13.26
N ASN A 4 -5.24 14.64 12.79
CA ASN A 4 -5.49 14.81 11.35
C ASN A 4 -4.21 15.25 10.62
N ASN A 5 -3.39 16.11 11.23
CA ASN A 5 -2.13 16.55 10.62
C ASN A 5 -1.13 15.39 10.50
N TYR A 6 -1.05 14.51 11.51
CA TYR A 6 -0.23 13.30 11.43
C TYR A 6 -0.68 12.37 10.30
N PHE A 7 -1.99 12.18 10.11
CA PHE A 7 -2.51 11.41 8.98
C PHE A 7 -2.02 11.97 7.64
N TYR A 8 -2.18 13.28 7.41
CA TYR A 8 -1.74 13.90 6.16
C TYR A 8 -0.24 13.72 5.92
N ILE A 9 0.59 13.92 6.95
CA ILE A 9 2.04 13.74 6.85
C ILE A 9 2.40 12.29 6.49
N MET A 10 1.81 11.32 7.17
CA MET A 10 2.06 9.90 6.92
C MET A 10 1.65 9.50 5.49
N TYR A 11 0.48 9.96 5.03
CA TYR A 11 0.00 9.68 3.68
C TYR A 11 0.92 10.30 2.61
N PHE A 12 1.29 11.57 2.76
CA PHE A 12 2.17 12.25 1.80
C PHE A 12 3.56 11.60 1.73
N ILE A 13 4.16 11.23 2.88
CA ILE A 13 5.44 10.53 2.90
C ILE A 13 5.33 9.17 2.20
N GLY A 14 4.25 8.42 2.45
CA GLY A 14 4.01 7.14 1.79
C GLY A 14 3.96 7.24 0.27
N VAL A 15 3.21 8.22 -0.24
CA VAL A 15 3.11 8.47 -1.70
C VAL A 15 4.44 8.93 -2.28
N LEU A 16 5.19 9.79 -1.60
CA LEU A 16 6.52 10.21 -2.05
C LEU A 16 7.50 9.04 -2.14
N VAL A 17 7.51 8.13 -1.15
CA VAL A 17 8.37 6.94 -1.16
C VAL A 17 7.98 6.00 -2.30
N PHE A 18 6.68 5.82 -2.56
CA PHE A 18 6.19 5.03 -3.69
C PHE A 18 6.72 5.57 -5.03
N CYS A 19 6.64 6.88 -5.26
CA CYS A 19 7.13 7.51 -6.49
C CYS A 19 8.65 7.43 -6.67
N LEU A 20 9.43 7.36 -5.58
CA LEU A 20 10.90 7.36 -5.64
C LEU A 20 11.52 5.95 -5.78
N LYS A 21 10.81 4.90 -5.37
CA LYS A 21 11.34 3.52 -5.27
C LYS A 21 10.92 2.60 -6.43
N CYS A 22 10.64 3.16 -7.61
CA CYS A 22 10.14 2.45 -8.79
C CYS A 22 11.01 1.32 -9.37
N LYS A 23 12.23 1.08 -8.87
CA LYS A 23 13.15 0.07 -9.46
C LYS A 23 12.93 -1.35 -8.94
N HIS A 24 12.61 -1.51 -7.67
CA HIS A 24 12.46 -2.81 -7.03
C HIS A 24 11.01 -3.02 -6.63
N LEU A 25 10.40 -4.06 -7.18
CA LEU A 25 8.96 -4.30 -7.05
C LEU A 25 8.55 -4.62 -5.60
N LEU A 26 9.43 -5.29 -4.85
CA LEU A 26 9.20 -5.58 -3.43
C LEU A 26 9.14 -4.30 -2.58
N LEU A 27 10.03 -3.35 -2.83
CA LEU A 27 10.04 -2.05 -2.13
C LEU A 27 8.79 -1.21 -2.47
N MET A 28 8.28 -1.34 -3.69
CA MET A 28 7.02 -0.73 -4.11
C MET A 28 5.83 -1.32 -3.33
N LEU A 29 5.74 -2.65 -3.22
CA LEU A 29 4.68 -3.33 -2.46
C LEU A 29 4.68 -2.91 -0.99
N LEU A 30 5.85 -2.84 -0.36
CA LEU A 30 5.97 -2.41 1.04
C LEU A 30 5.55 -0.95 1.25
N SER A 31 5.87 -0.07 0.29
CA SER A 31 5.37 1.32 0.35
C SER A 31 3.86 1.42 0.15
N LEU A 32 3.25 0.48 -0.58
CA LEU A 32 1.80 0.40 -0.79
C LEU A 32 1.09 -0.04 0.50
N GLU A 33 1.63 -1.03 1.22
CA GLU A 33 1.12 -1.41 2.54
C GLU A 33 1.17 -0.25 3.55
N PHE A 34 2.23 0.58 3.50
CA PHE A 34 2.31 1.77 4.34
C PHE A 34 1.22 2.81 4.02
N ILE A 35 0.89 3.00 2.74
CA ILE A 35 -0.22 3.88 2.32
C ILE A 35 -1.56 3.33 2.83
N VAL A 36 -1.80 2.02 2.71
CA VAL A 36 -3.02 1.37 3.22
C VAL A 36 -3.17 1.57 4.73
N LEU A 37 -2.10 1.41 5.50
CA LEU A 37 -2.12 1.64 6.95
C LEU A 37 -2.40 3.11 7.29
N SER A 38 -1.86 4.05 6.52
CA SER A 38 -2.18 5.47 6.71
C SER A 38 -3.66 5.75 6.46
N LEU A 39 -4.26 5.15 5.41
CA LEU A 39 -5.69 5.25 5.11
C LEU A 39 -6.56 4.62 6.20
N TYR A 40 -6.17 3.46 6.73
CA TYR A 40 -6.83 2.84 7.88
C TYR A 40 -6.88 3.80 9.08
N TYR A 41 -5.75 4.45 9.40
CA TYR A 41 -5.71 5.44 10.47
C TYR A 41 -6.64 6.65 10.19
N GLY A 42 -6.71 7.10 8.93
CA GLY A 42 -7.62 8.16 8.51
C GLY A 42 -9.10 7.81 8.71
N ILE A 43 -9.52 6.61 8.29
CA ILE A 43 -10.90 6.14 8.46
C ILE A 43 -11.22 5.98 9.96
N TYR A 44 -10.26 5.53 10.77
CA TYR A 44 -10.43 5.39 12.22
C TYR A 44 -10.73 6.74 12.89
N LEU A 45 -9.96 7.78 12.53
CA LEU A 45 -10.20 9.13 13.05
C LEU A 45 -11.56 9.69 12.66
N VAL A 46 -12.08 9.33 11.48
CA VAL A 46 -13.42 9.71 11.04
C VAL A 46 -14.48 8.97 11.84
N LEU A 47 -14.39 7.65 11.96
CA LEU A 47 -15.38 6.84 12.69
C LEU A 47 -15.43 7.20 14.19
N CYS A 48 -14.30 7.50 14.82
CA CYS A 48 -14.28 7.96 16.21
C CYS A 48 -15.03 9.29 16.41
N LYS A 49 -15.01 10.20 15.43
CA LYS A 49 -15.74 11.49 15.53
C LYS A 49 -17.25 11.31 15.40
N TYR A 50 -17.68 10.35 14.60
CA TYR A 50 -19.09 10.09 14.33
C TYR A 50 -19.67 8.97 15.20
N SER A 51 -18.88 8.36 16.10
CA SER A 51 -19.29 7.26 16.98
C SER A 51 -19.96 6.09 16.24
N TYR A 52 -19.48 5.78 15.03
CA TYR A 52 -19.99 4.67 14.23
C TYR A 52 -19.36 3.33 14.62
N GLU A 53 -20.03 2.24 14.22
CA GLU A 53 -19.57 0.86 14.38
C GLU A 53 -18.20 0.63 13.73
N TYR A 54 -17.23 0.12 14.50
CA TYR A 54 -15.89 -0.22 14.04
C TYR A 54 -15.87 -1.42 13.07
N ASN A 55 -17.00 -2.08 12.83
CA ASN A 55 -17.10 -3.24 11.93
C ASN A 55 -16.66 -2.94 10.49
N PHE A 56 -16.86 -1.71 10.01
CA PHE A 56 -16.39 -1.30 8.68
C PHE A 56 -14.85 -1.38 8.54
N MET A 57 -14.13 -1.19 9.64
CA MET A 57 -12.66 -1.21 9.67
C MET A 57 -12.09 -2.60 9.44
N MET A 58 -12.78 -3.62 9.95
CA MET A 58 -12.40 -5.02 9.76
C MET A 58 -12.55 -5.42 8.29
N ILE A 59 -13.66 -5.00 7.65
CA ILE A 59 -13.90 -5.28 6.23
C ILE A 59 -12.83 -4.60 5.37
N PHE A 60 -12.53 -3.31 5.64
CA PHE A 60 -11.48 -2.59 4.93
C PHE A 60 -10.11 -3.28 5.02
N LEU A 61 -9.71 -3.71 6.22
CA LEU A 61 -8.45 -4.44 6.41
C LEU A 61 -8.41 -5.74 5.60
N THR A 62 -9.48 -6.55 5.65
CA THR A 62 -9.50 -7.82 4.91
C THR A 62 -9.35 -7.62 3.40
N MET A 63 -10.05 -6.65 2.82
CA MET A 63 -9.93 -6.35 1.39
C MET A 63 -8.52 -5.86 1.03
N SER A 64 -7.92 -5.04 1.88
CA SER A 64 -6.56 -4.52 1.65
C SER A 64 -5.47 -5.59 1.69
N VAL A 65 -5.62 -6.59 2.58
CA VAL A 65 -4.68 -7.74 2.63
C VAL A 65 -4.82 -8.60 1.38
N CYS A 66 -6.05 -8.77 0.86
CA CYS A 66 -6.27 -9.50 -0.39
C CYS A 66 -5.56 -8.86 -1.58
N GLU A 67 -5.57 -7.53 -1.69
CA GLU A 67 -4.82 -6.80 -2.72
C GLU A 67 -3.30 -7.00 -2.56
N GLY A 68 -2.79 -6.99 -1.33
CA GLY A 68 -1.39 -7.30 -1.02
C GLY A 68 -0.98 -8.72 -1.46
N VAL A 69 -1.81 -9.73 -1.19
CA VAL A 69 -1.57 -11.12 -1.61
C VAL A 69 -1.56 -11.26 -3.13
N LEU A 70 -2.47 -10.57 -3.83
CA LEU A 70 -2.46 -10.52 -5.30
C LEU A 70 -1.15 -9.90 -5.81
N GLY A 71 -0.72 -8.77 -5.23
CA GLY A 71 0.55 -8.12 -5.56
C GLY A 71 1.77 -9.04 -5.39
N LEU A 72 1.83 -9.77 -4.27
CA LEU A 72 2.89 -10.76 -4.01
C LEU A 72 2.85 -11.94 -4.98
N SER A 73 1.66 -12.43 -5.34
CA SER A 73 1.54 -13.53 -6.30
C SER A 73 2.10 -13.17 -7.68
N ILE A 74 1.91 -11.92 -8.10
CA ILE A 74 2.47 -11.37 -9.34
C ILE A 74 3.99 -11.29 -9.22
N LEU A 75 4.51 -10.82 -8.09
CA LEU A 75 5.96 -10.79 -7.82
C LEU A 75 6.60 -12.18 -7.95
N VAL A 76 5.99 -13.22 -7.36
CA VAL A 76 6.48 -14.60 -7.49
C VAL A 76 6.43 -15.09 -8.94
N SER A 77 5.42 -14.67 -9.72
CA SER A 77 5.35 -15.03 -11.14
C SER A 77 6.47 -14.38 -11.97
N MET A 78 6.82 -13.13 -11.68
CA MET A 78 7.88 -12.38 -12.37
C MET A 78 9.27 -12.96 -12.08
N ILE A 79 9.53 -13.36 -10.84
CA ILE A 79 10.78 -14.04 -10.47
C ILE A 79 10.95 -15.33 -11.27
N ARG A 80 9.87 -16.11 -11.43
CA ARG A 80 9.93 -17.37 -12.18
C ARG A 80 10.13 -17.19 -13.69
N SER A 81 9.69 -16.08 -14.28
CA SER A 81 9.79 -15.85 -15.73
C SER A 81 11.05 -15.08 -16.14
N PHE A 82 11.46 -14.06 -15.38
CA PHE A 82 12.57 -13.16 -15.75
C PHE A 82 13.79 -13.29 -14.85
N GLY A 83 13.72 -14.11 -13.79
CA GLY A 83 14.83 -14.39 -12.87
C GLY A 83 15.29 -13.20 -12.05
N ASN A 84 14.59 -12.05 -12.10
CA ASN A 84 15.05 -10.82 -11.49
C ASN A 84 13.89 -9.90 -11.05
N ASP A 85 14.06 -9.23 -9.91
CA ASP A 85 13.04 -8.38 -9.23
C ASP A 85 12.94 -6.94 -9.77
N TYR A 86 13.74 -6.61 -10.80
CA TYR A 86 13.77 -5.27 -11.36
C TYR A 86 12.69 -5.09 -12.41
N PHE A 87 11.98 -3.97 -12.33
CA PHE A 87 11.06 -3.54 -13.40
C PHE A 87 11.74 -3.40 -14.77
N GLN A 88 13.06 -3.25 -14.81
CA GLN A 88 13.83 -3.02 -16.04
C GLN A 88 13.88 -4.23 -16.99
N SER A 89 13.59 -5.46 -16.51
CA SER A 89 13.51 -6.65 -17.38
C SER A 89 12.23 -6.71 -18.22
N PHE A 90 11.25 -5.84 -17.95
CA PHE A 90 10.03 -5.68 -18.77
C PHE A 90 10.26 -4.93 -20.09
N ASN A 91 11.51 -4.59 -20.43
CA ASN A 91 11.85 -4.03 -21.73
C ASN A 91 11.66 -5.01 -22.91
N ILE A 92 11.11 -6.22 -22.70
CA ILE A 92 10.67 -7.12 -23.79
C ILE A 92 9.45 -6.58 -24.57
N LEU A 93 8.83 -5.48 -24.11
CA LEU A 93 7.68 -4.84 -24.77
C LEU A 93 8.05 -3.76 -25.81
N TRP A 94 9.32 -3.67 -26.22
CA TRP A 94 9.78 -3.04 -27.48
C TRP A 94 10.63 -4.05 -28.26
#